data_AF-Q7PAR9-F1
#
_entry.id   AF-Q7PAR9-F1
#
_cell.length_a   1.000
_cell.length_b   1.000
_cell.length_c   1.000
_cell.angle_alpha   90.00
_cell.angle_beta   90.00
_cell.angle_gamma   90.00
#
_symmetry.space_group_name_H-M   'P 1'
#
loop_
_entity.id
_entity.type
_entity.pdbx_description
1 polymer ?
#
loop_
_entity_poly.entity_id
_entity_poly.type
_entity_poly.pdbx_seq_one_letter_code
_entity_poly.pdbx_strand_id
1 'polypeptide(L)'
;MVYDFKAEIVKAKNSGSAKSGSHHWLLQRVTGIILALCSVWLIYFTLTNKNNDINIIMLWELKKPFNVVALLITVVISLYHAMLGMRVVIEDYISYHKLRNTLIIIVQLFCIVTIVAFVVVLFYKG
;
A
#
# COMPACT_ATOMS: atom_id res chain seq x y z
N MET A 1 -18.72 -17.28 -40.76
CA MET A 1 -17.49 -16.61 -40.28
C MET A 1 -16.85 -17.54 -39.26
N VAL A 2 -15.79 -18.26 -39.61
CA VAL A 2 -15.09 -19.17 -38.68
C VAL A 2 -14.11 -18.31 -37.89
N TYR A 3 -14.30 -18.23 -36.58
CA TYR A 3 -13.38 -17.51 -35.69
C TYR A 3 -12.02 -18.22 -35.68
N ASP A 4 -10.97 -17.56 -36.18
CA ASP A 4 -9.62 -18.11 -36.17
C ASP A 4 -8.92 -17.80 -34.83
N PHE A 5 -9.22 -18.62 -33.84
CA PHE A 5 -8.60 -18.55 -32.52
C PHE A 5 -7.07 -18.65 -32.56
N LYS A 6 -6.47 -19.30 -33.58
CA LYS A 6 -5.00 -19.40 -33.68
C LYS A 6 -4.38 -18.06 -34.01
N ALA A 7 -4.96 -17.30 -34.94
CA ALA A 7 -4.48 -15.98 -35.31
C ALA A 7 -4.57 -15.00 -34.12
N GLU A 8 -5.65 -15.04 -33.34
CA GLU A 8 -5.81 -14.19 -32.15
C GLU A 8 -4.82 -14.55 -31.04
N ILE A 9 -4.59 -15.84 -30.78
CA ILE A 9 -3.61 -16.30 -29.76
C ILE A 9 -2.18 -15.89 -30.15
N VAL A 10 -1.82 -16.00 -31.43
CA VAL A 10 -0.49 -15.57 -31.91
C VAL A 10 -0.34 -14.06 -31.77
N LYS A 11 -1.38 -13.28 -32.10
CA LYS A 11 -1.40 -11.82 -31.92
C LYS A 11 -1.30 -11.41 -30.44
N ALA A 12 -1.97 -12.13 -29.53
CA ALA A 12 -1.92 -11.89 -28.08
C ALA A 12 -0.59 -12.31 -27.44
N LYS A 13 0.09 -13.34 -27.95
CA LYS A 13 1.45 -13.71 -27.51
C LYS A 13 2.50 -12.71 -27.99
N ASN A 14 2.33 -12.17 -29.21
CA ASN A 14 3.27 -11.24 -29.83
C ASN A 14 3.00 -9.77 -29.51
N SER A 15 1.92 -9.43 -28.80
CA SER A 15 1.63 -8.05 -28.39
C SER A 15 2.57 -7.53 -27.30
N GLY A 16 3.45 -8.39 -26.78
CA GLY A 16 4.39 -8.06 -25.72
C GLY A 16 3.66 -7.82 -24.41
N SER A 17 3.92 -8.65 -23.40
CA SER A 17 3.59 -8.23 -22.04
C SER A 17 4.36 -6.94 -21.79
N ALA A 18 3.66 -5.80 -21.71
CA ALA A 18 4.20 -4.64 -21.02
C ALA A 18 4.49 -5.13 -19.60
N LYS A 19 5.73 -5.54 -19.32
CA LYS A 19 6.16 -6.25 -18.10
C LYS A 19 5.86 -5.48 -16.79
N SER A 20 5.26 -4.28 -16.86
CA SER A 20 4.85 -3.47 -15.71
C SER A 20 3.75 -4.13 -14.87
N GLY A 21 2.76 -4.78 -15.49
CA GLY A 21 1.61 -5.35 -14.77
C GLY A 21 2.01 -6.46 -13.78
N SER A 22 2.93 -7.35 -14.19
CA SER A 22 3.40 -8.46 -13.36
C SER A 22 4.16 -7.99 -12.11
N HIS A 23 4.90 -6.88 -12.22
CA HIS A 23 5.61 -6.30 -11.07
C HIS A 23 4.63 -5.68 -10.07
N HIS A 24 3.68 -4.87 -10.54
CA HIS A 24 2.64 -4.29 -9.68
C HIS A 24 1.80 -5.36 -8.97
N TRP A 25 1.43 -6.42 -9.71
CA TRP A 25 0.72 -7.56 -9.16
C TRP A 25 1.54 -8.24 -8.05
N LEU A 26 2.82 -8.55 -8.29
CA LEU A 26 3.67 -9.21 -7.31
C LEU A 26 3.82 -8.37 -6.05
N LEU A 27 4.07 -7.07 -6.21
CA LEU A 27 4.20 -6.14 -5.09
C LEU A 27 2.94 -6.08 -4.22
N GLN A 28 1.74 -6.13 -4.81
CA GLN A 28 0.50 -6.22 -4.03
C GLN A 28 0.46 -7.47 -3.12
N ARG A 29 0.99 -8.62 -3.57
CA ARG A 29 1.01 -9.86 -2.78
C ARG A 29 2.05 -9.79 -1.67
N VAL A 30 3.26 -9.34 -2.00
CA VAL A 30 4.34 -9.16 -1.03
C VAL A 30 3.91 -8.19 0.08
N THR A 31 3.36 -7.03 -0.30
CA THR A 31 2.90 -6.03 0.66
C THR A 31 1.70 -6.52 1.47
N GLY A 32 0.77 -7.26 0.86
CA GLY A 32 -0.33 -7.90 1.57
C GLY A 32 0.12 -8.92 2.63
N ILE A 33 1.14 -9.72 2.33
CA ILE A 33 1.73 -10.68 3.29
C ILE A 33 2.39 -9.92 4.46
N ILE A 34 3.17 -8.88 4.17
CA ILE A 34 3.78 -8.04 5.20
C ILE A 34 2.69 -7.43 6.11
N LEU A 35 1.62 -6.89 5.52
CA LEU A 35 0.51 -6.32 6.28
C LEU A 35 -0.26 -7.35 7.10
N ALA A 36 -0.40 -8.59 6.61
CA ALA A 36 -1.00 -9.66 7.39
C ALA A 36 -0.18 -10.00 8.64
N LEU A 37 1.16 -9.99 8.55
CA LEU A 37 2.02 -10.19 9.72
C LEU A 37 1.98 -8.98 10.66
N CYS A 38 2.04 -7.76 10.11
CA CYS A 38 1.94 -6.53 10.87
C CYS A 38 0.58 -6.39 11.57
N SER A 39 -0.51 -6.85 10.97
CA SER A 39 -1.85 -6.77 11.58
C SER A 39 -1.99 -7.69 12.79
N VAL A 40 -1.39 -8.89 12.75
CA VAL A 40 -1.31 -9.79 13.92
C VAL A 40 -0.59 -9.09 15.07
N TRP A 41 0.55 -8.45 14.79
CA TRP A 41 1.25 -7.65 15.80
C TRP A 41 0.41 -6.47 16.29
N LEU A 42 -0.25 -5.73 15.41
CA LEU A 42 -1.06 -4.56 15.77
C LEU A 42 -2.24 -4.94 16.67
N ILE A 43 -2.89 -6.08 16.39
CA ILE A 43 -3.94 -6.65 17.24
C ILE A 43 -3.37 -6.98 18.62
N TYR A 44 -2.24 -7.69 18.69
CA TYR A 44 -1.57 -8.00 19.96
C TYR A 44 -1.21 -6.73 20.75
N PHE A 45 -0.60 -5.74 20.09
CA PHE A 45 -0.22 -4.46 20.70
C PHE A 45 -1.45 -3.73 21.26
N THR A 46 -2.55 -3.70 20.52
CA THR A 46 -3.81 -3.07 20.96
C THR A 46 -4.42 -3.80 22.15
N LEU A 47 -4.49 -5.14 22.10
CA LEU A 47 -5.08 -5.93 23.18
C LEU A 47 -4.30 -5.86 24.48
N THR A 48 -2.97 -5.83 24.41
CA THR A 48 -2.09 -5.70 25.58
C THR A 48 -2.12 -4.29 26.19
N ASN A 49 -2.44 -3.27 25.39
CA ASN A 49 -2.49 -1.88 25.83
C ASN A 49 -3.91 -1.33 26.04
N LYS A 50 -4.96 -2.15 25.92
CA LYS A 50 -6.36 -1.71 25.92
C LYS A 50 -6.81 -0.92 27.16
N ASN A 51 -6.15 -1.15 28.29
CA ASN A 51 -6.46 -0.50 29.57
C ASN A 51 -5.47 0.63 29.91
N ASN A 52 -4.46 0.86 29.08
CA ASN A 52 -3.45 1.88 29.32
C ASN A 52 -3.97 3.24 28.85
N ASP A 53 -3.62 4.30 29.59
CA ASP A 53 -3.83 5.68 29.16
C ASP A 53 -3.03 5.94 27.87
N ILE A 54 -3.57 6.78 26.99
CA ILE A 54 -2.91 7.15 25.73
C ILE A 54 -1.51 7.75 25.95
N ASN A 55 -1.32 8.48 27.05
CA ASN A 55 -0.03 9.02 27.44
C ASN A 55 0.99 7.91 27.76
N ILE A 56 0.55 6.84 28.43
CA ILE A 56 1.41 5.69 28.73
C ILE A 56 1.80 5.00 27.42
N ILE A 57 0.83 4.80 26.52
CA ILE A 57 1.07 4.16 25.22
C ILE A 57 2.09 4.96 24.41
N MET A 58 1.92 6.28 24.30
CA MET A 58 2.80 7.14 23.51
C MET A 58 4.19 7.30 24.12
N LEU A 59 4.29 7.47 25.45
CA LEU A 59 5.56 7.79 26.09
C LEU A 59 6.42 6.56 26.42
N TRP A 60 5.80 5.39 26.59
CA TRP A 60 6.50 4.20 27.09
C TRP A 60 6.42 3.01 26.14
N GLU A 61 5.26 2.73 25.57
CA GLU A 61 5.05 1.52 24.78
C GLU A 61 5.49 1.70 23.33
N LEU A 62 5.10 2.80 22.70
CA LEU A 62 5.53 3.15 21.35
C LEU A 62 7.01 3.51 21.27
N LYS A 63 7.63 3.98 22.36
CA LYS A 63 9.07 4.28 22.38
C LYS A 63 9.96 3.04 22.40
N LYS A 64 9.39 1.85 22.61
CA LYS A 64 10.15 0.60 22.49
C LYS A 64 10.59 0.43 21.03
N PRO A 65 11.87 0.08 20.78
CA PRO A 65 12.45 0.07 19.42
C PRO A 65 11.71 -0.87 18.47
N PHE A 66 11.23 -2.00 18.97
CA PHE A 66 10.43 -2.92 18.15
C PHE A 66 9.08 -2.32 17.75
N ASN A 67 8.37 -1.70 18.69
CA ASN A 67 7.02 -1.17 18.47
C ASN A 67 7.04 0.03 17.51
N VAL A 68 8.01 0.92 17.66
CA VAL A 68 8.14 2.09 16.76
C VAL A 68 8.44 1.64 15.32
N VAL A 69 9.31 0.65 15.16
CA VAL A 69 9.67 0.10 13.85
C VAL A 69 8.49 -0.65 13.24
N ALA A 70 7.83 -1.52 14.00
CA ALA A 70 6.67 -2.27 13.54
C ALA A 70 5.51 -1.34 13.13
N LEU A 71 5.28 -0.27 13.88
CA LEU A 71 4.27 0.75 13.53
C LEU A 71 4.65 1.49 12.25
N LEU A 72 5.92 1.90 12.10
CA LEU A 72 6.40 2.59 10.91
C LEU A 72 6.30 1.71 9.65
N ILE A 73 6.68 0.43 9.76
CA ILE A 73 6.49 -0.55 8.67
C ILE A 73 5.01 -0.68 8.33
N THR A 74 4.14 -0.80 9.33
CA THR A 74 2.69 -0.92 9.12
C THR A 74 2.14 0.27 8.34
N VAL A 75 2.48 1.50 8.73
CA VAL A 75 2.00 2.73 8.05
C VAL A 75 2.57 2.85 6.64
N VAL A 76 3.88 2.67 6.45
CA VAL A 76 4.51 2.83 5.14
C VAL A 76 4.01 1.77 4.15
N ILE A 77 3.96 0.50 4.57
CA ILE A 77 3.53 -0.58 3.70
C ILE A 77 2.02 -0.51 3.43
N SER A 78 1.20 -0.08 4.38
CA SER A 78 -0.25 0.08 4.15
C SER A 78 -0.55 1.15 3.12
N LEU A 79 0.11 2.31 3.19
CA LEU A 79 -0.03 3.38 2.20
C LEU A 79 0.48 2.96 0.84
N TYR A 80 1.60 2.23 0.78
CA TYR A 80 2.12 1.69 -0.48
C TYR A 80 1.18 0.64 -1.10
N HIS A 81 0.63 -0.26 -0.29
CA HIS A 81 -0.37 -1.25 -0.73
C HIS A 81 -1.64 -0.57 -1.24
N ALA A 82 -2.15 0.43 -0.51
CA ALA A 82 -3.31 1.22 -0.90
C ALA A 82 -3.06 1.97 -2.22
N MET A 83 -1.88 2.57 -2.41
CA MET A 83 -1.49 3.23 -3.65
C MET A 83 -1.49 2.25 -4.84
N LEU A 84 -0.95 1.03 -4.67
CA LEU A 84 -0.97 0.00 -5.70
C LEU A 84 -2.41 -0.47 -6.02
N GLY A 85 -3.25 -0.66 -4.99
CA GLY A 85 -4.64 -1.05 -5.17
C GLY A 85 -5.47 0.03 -5.88
N MET A 86 -5.33 1.28 -5.44
CA MET A 86 -6.05 2.41 -6.00
C MET A 86 -5.65 2.66 -7.46
N ARG A 87 -4.40 2.40 -7.82
CA ARG A 87 -3.96 2.47 -9.23
C ARG A 87 -4.74 1.50 -10.12
N VAL A 88 -4.93 0.25 -9.69
CA VAL A 88 -5.73 -0.74 -10.44
C VAL A 88 -7.17 -0.26 -10.60
N VAL A 89 -7.79 0.22 -9.53
CA VAL A 89 -9.15 0.78 -9.57
C VAL A 89 -9.23 1.96 -10.55
N ILE A 90 -8.30 2.92 -10.47
CA ILE A 90 -8.29 4.08 -11.36
C ILE A 90 -8.10 3.65 -12.82
N GLU A 91 -7.21 2.70 -13.09
CA GLU A 91 -6.94 2.21 -14.44
C GLU A 91 -8.13 1.45 -15.04
N ASP A 92 -8.92 0.75 -14.23
CA ASP A 92 -10.11 0.00 -14.67
C ASP A 92 -11.34 0.89 -14.89
N TYR A 93 -11.51 1.95 -14.09
CA TYR A 93 -12.76 2.74 -14.08
C TYR A 93 -12.65 4.13 -14.74
N ILE A 94 -11.46 4.64 -15.02
CA ILE A 94 -11.27 5.98 -15.60
C ILE A 94 -10.72 5.90 -17.02
N SER A 95 -11.61 5.97 -18.01
CA SER A 95 -11.26 5.90 -19.44
C SER A 95 -10.53 7.14 -19.95
N TYR A 96 -10.78 8.32 -19.37
CA TYR A 96 -10.14 9.56 -19.80
C TYR A 96 -8.69 9.65 -19.28
N HIS A 97 -7.73 9.47 -20.19
CA HIS A 97 -6.30 9.34 -19.88
C HIS A 97 -5.72 10.47 -19.01
N LYS A 98 -6.10 11.74 -19.24
CA LYS A 98 -5.57 12.86 -18.45
C LYS A 98 -6.07 12.79 -17.01
N LEU A 99 -7.37 12.59 -16.80
CA LEU A 99 -7.95 12.47 -15.46
C LEU A 99 -7.38 11.26 -14.70
N ARG A 100 -7.24 10.11 -15.39
CA ARG A 100 -6.63 8.91 -14.82
C ARG A 100 -5.25 9.17 -14.24
N ASN A 101 -4.35 9.78 -15.03
CA ASN A 101 -2.98 10.07 -14.58
C ASN A 101 -2.96 11.10 -13.45
N THR A 102 -3.80 12.15 -13.53
CA THR A 102 -3.93 13.14 -12.45
C THR A 102 -4.36 12.49 -11.14
N LEU A 103 -5.35 11.59 -11.16
CA LEU A 103 -5.81 10.88 -9.96
C LEU A 103 -4.71 9.98 -9.37
N ILE A 104 -3.95 9.28 -10.21
CA ILE A 104 -2.81 8.46 -9.74
C ILE A 104 -1.77 9.34 -9.04
N ILE A 105 -1.43 10.51 -9.59
CA ILE A 105 -0.49 11.46 -8.97
C ILE A 105 -1.04 11.98 -7.64
N ILE A 106 -2.33 12.33 -7.57
CA ILE A 106 -2.97 12.79 -6.32
C ILE A 106 -2.86 11.73 -5.23
N VAL A 107 -3.15 10.46 -5.54
CA VAL A 107 -3.01 9.35 -4.58
C VAL A 107 -1.57 9.20 -4.11
N GLN A 108 -0.59 9.29 -5.02
CA GLN A 108 0.83 9.23 -4.68
C GLN A 108 1.23 10.37 -3.73
N LEU A 109 0.83 11.60 -4.03
CA LEU A 109 1.10 12.77 -3.18
C LEU A 109 0.45 12.63 -1.81
N PHE A 110 -0.80 12.17 -1.75
CA PHE A 110 -1.49 11.90 -0.50
C PHE A 110 -0.73 10.89 0.37
N CYS A 111 -0.29 9.77 -0.21
CA CYS A 111 0.50 8.77 0.51
C CYS A 111 1.84 9.35 1.02
N ILE A 112 2.57 10.10 0.18
CA ILE A 112 3.85 10.71 0.57
C ILE A 112 3.66 11.70 1.72
N VAL A 113 2.70 12.62 1.60
CA VAL A 113 2.40 13.62 2.64
C VAL A 113 2.01 12.93 3.95
N THR A 114 1.20 11.87 3.89
CA THR A 114 0.78 11.12 5.07
C THR A 114 1.96 10.42 5.75
N ILE A 115 2.87 9.79 4.98
CA ILE A 115 4.08 9.17 5.53
C ILE A 115 4.96 10.22 6.21
N VAL A 116 5.21 11.34 5.54
CA VAL A 116 6.05 12.43 6.08
C VAL A 116 5.43 13.00 7.35
N ALA A 117 4.14 13.30 7.34
CA ALA A 117 3.43 13.81 8.51
C ALA A 117 3.50 12.81 9.68
N PHE A 118 3.31 11.52 9.42
CA PHE A 118 3.40 10.48 10.44
C PHE A 118 4.80 10.40 11.06
N VAL A 119 5.86 10.39 10.23
CA VAL A 119 7.25 10.38 10.70
C VAL A 119 7.55 11.63 11.52
N VAL A 120 7.14 12.82 11.05
CA VAL A 120 7.33 14.07 11.78
C VAL A 120 6.65 14.00 13.15
N VAL A 121 5.37 13.62 13.22
CA VAL A 121 4.64 13.52 14.49
C VAL A 121 5.29 12.52 15.44
N LEU A 122 5.81 11.40 14.93
CA LEU A 122 6.42 10.37 15.74
C LEU A 122 7.74 10.82 16.40
N PHE A 123 8.51 11.69 15.75
CA PHE A 123 9.80 12.19 16.24
C PHE A 123 9.75 13.63 16.78
N TYR A 124 8.65 14.34 16.58
CA TYR A 124 8.47 15.68 17.10
C TYR A 124 8.38 15.65 18.62
N LYS A 125 9.37 16.24 19.29
CA LYS A 125 9.36 16.51 20.72
C LYS A 125 8.81 17.91 20.93
N GLY A 126 7.49 18.02 21.04
CA GLY A 126 6.80 19.21 21.54
C GLY A 126 6.54 19.08 23.03
#